data_AF-K8XKP6-F1
#
_entry.id   AF-K8XKP6-F1
#
_cell.length_a   1.000
_cell.length_b   1.000
_cell.length_c   1.000
_cell.angle_alpha   90.00
_cell.angle_beta   90.00
_cell.angle_gamma   90.00
#
_symmetry.space_group_name_H-M   'P 1'
#
loop_
_entity.id
_entity.type
_entity.pdbx_description
1 polymer ?
#
loop_
_entity_poly.entity_id
_entity_poly.type
_entity_poly.pdbx_seq_one_letter_code
_entity_poly.pdbx_strand_id
1 'polypeptide(L)' 'MTGTNTRNRIGQFVRRNNSHGHRTGQWAQIVMTVPSGGRDCWLVVYQDGETDVIPIDSPRDLYSFRSEPVAWRC' A
#
# COMPACT_ATOMS: atom_id res chain seq x y z
N MET A 1 19.23 15.62 -0.20
CA MET A 1 18.51 14.64 0.63
C MET A 1 17.15 14.37 -0.03
N THR A 2 17.05 13.33 -0.85
CA THR A 2 15.79 12.90 -1.47
C THR A 2 15.00 12.06 -0.47
N GLY A 3 14.30 12.73 0.45
CA GLY A 3 13.28 12.08 1.25
C GLY A 3 12.14 11.68 0.31
N THR A 4 12.12 10.42 -0.15
CA THR A 4 10.97 9.87 -0.87
C THR A 4 9.75 10.15 -0.02
N ASN A 5 8.87 11.03 -0.50
CA ASN A 5 7.71 11.50 0.24
C ASN A 5 6.74 10.33 0.37
N THR A 6 6.97 9.46 1.35
CA THR A 6 6.24 8.19 1.53
C THR A 6 4.74 8.46 1.61
N ARG A 7 4.33 9.63 2.12
CA ARG A 7 2.93 10.01 2.23
C ARG A 7 2.22 10.18 0.89
N ASN A 8 2.89 10.76 -0.11
CA ASN A 8 2.25 11.03 -1.40
C ASN A 8 2.50 9.90 -2.41
N ARG A 9 1.79 8.80 -2.23
CA ARG A 9 1.83 7.61 -3.09
C ARG A 9 0.48 7.28 -3.74
N ILE A 10 -0.43 8.24 -3.75
CA ILE A 10 -1.75 8.09 -4.39
C ILE A 10 -1.55 7.72 -5.86
N GLY A 11 -2.27 6.70 -6.31
CA GLY A 11 -2.15 6.12 -7.64
C GLY A 11 -1.08 5.04 -7.77
N GLN A 12 -0.14 4.93 -6.83
CA GLN A 12 0.86 3.84 -6.83
C GLN A 12 0.27 2.55 -6.29
N PHE A 13 0.94 1.45 -6.61
CA PHE A 13 0.62 0.13 -6.08
C PHE A 13 1.53 -0.22 -4.91
N VAL A 14 0.97 -0.92 -3.93
CA VAL A 14 1.65 -1.40 -2.75
C VAL A 14 1.38 -2.89 -2.54
N ARG A 15 2.38 -3.62 -2.09
CA ARG A 15 2.28 -5.03 -1.72
C ARG A 15 2.95 -5.25 -0.37
N ARG A 16 2.28 -5.97 0.53
CA ARG A 16 2.90 -6.41 1.79
C ARG A 16 3.86 -7.57 1.56
N ASN A 17 5.08 -7.45 2.08
CA ASN A 17 6.14 -8.45 2.01
C ASN A 17 6.21 -9.34 3.25
N ASN A 18 5.42 -9.06 4.29
CA ASN A 18 5.37 -9.89 5.49
C ASN A 18 4.92 -11.31 5.12
N SER A 19 5.48 -12.35 5.75
CA SER A 19 5.11 -13.73 5.41
C SER A 19 3.72 -14.13 5.93
N HIS A 20 3.16 -13.41 6.90
CA HIS A 20 1.97 -13.81 7.65
C HIS A 20 0.99 -12.63 7.77
N GLY A 21 -0.20 -12.78 7.19
CA GLY A 21 -1.27 -11.79 7.26
C GLY A 21 -2.28 -11.94 6.11
N HIS A 22 -3.48 -11.40 6.30
CA HIS A 22 -4.49 -11.30 5.24
C HIS A 22 -3.94 -10.50 4.04
N ARG A 23 -4.15 -11.02 2.82
CA ARG A 23 -3.76 -10.39 1.53
C ARG A 23 -2.26 -10.16 1.33
N THR A 24 -1.44 -10.89 2.09
CA THR A 24 0.02 -10.97 1.91
C THR A 24 0.37 -11.31 0.46
N GLY A 25 1.38 -10.63 -0.11
CA GLY A 25 1.84 -10.91 -1.47
C GLY A 25 0.92 -10.41 -2.59
N GLN A 26 -0.25 -9.85 -2.27
CA GLN A 26 -1.13 -9.23 -3.26
C GLN A 26 -0.83 -7.75 -3.42
N TRP A 27 -0.91 -7.28 -4.68
CA TRP A 27 -0.81 -5.86 -5.00
C TRP A 27 -2.16 -5.19 -4.80
N ALA A 28 -2.14 -4.00 -4.21
CA ALA A 28 -3.29 -3.11 -4.06
C ALA A 28 -2.91 -1.71 -4.53
N GLN A 29 -3.88 -0.93 -5.02
CA GLN A 29 -3.66 0.45 -5.40
C GLN A 29 -3.93 1.38 -4.23
N ILE A 30 -3.03 2.32 -3.96
CA ILE A 30 -3.21 3.39 -2.98
C ILE A 30 -4.15 4.44 -3.59
N VAL A 31 -5.32 4.62 -3.01
CA VAL A 31 -6.33 5.56 -3.53
C VAL A 31 -6.36 6.89 -2.78
N MET A 32 -6.06 6.88 -1.47
CA MET A 32 -5.98 8.09 -0.66
C MET A 32 -5.24 7.83 0.66
N THR A 33 -4.95 8.90 1.38
CA THR A 33 -4.48 8.85 2.78
C THR A 33 -5.67 9.11 3.71
N VAL A 34 -5.80 8.28 4.74
CA VAL A 34 -6.85 8.37 5.77
C VAL A 34 -6.23 8.32 7.17
N PRO A 35 -6.73 9.13 8.13
CA PRO A 35 -6.35 8.96 9.53
C PRO A 35 -7.00 7.69 10.08
N SER A 36 -6.23 6.84 10.76
CA SER A 36 -6.75 5.65 11.44
C SER A 36 -5.91 5.30 12.66
N GLY A 37 -6.55 5.12 13.82
CA GLY A 37 -5.86 4.77 15.07
C GLY A 37 -4.79 5.78 15.51
N GLY A 38 -4.99 7.07 15.22
CA GLY A 38 -4.07 8.15 15.61
C GLY A 38 -2.84 8.32 14.71
N ARG A 39 -2.78 7.64 13.56
CA ARG A 39 -1.70 7.75 12.57
C ARG A 39 -2.25 7.85 11.15
N ASP A 40 -1.41 8.31 10.23
CA ASP A 40 -1.75 8.33 8.80
C ASP A 40 -1.60 6.93 8.20
N CYS A 41 -2.61 6.52 7.44
CA CYS A 41 -2.66 5.25 6.74
C CYS A 41 -3.02 5.48 5.26
N TRP A 42 -2.58 4.58 4.39
CA TRP A 42 -3.13 4.51 3.03
C TRP A 42 -4.40 3.67 3.03
N LEU A 43 -5.45 4.18 2.39
CA LEU A 43 -6.56 3.35 1.93
C LEU A 43 -6.12 2.70 0.61
N VAL A 44 -6.21 1.38 0.55
CA VAL A 44 -5.83 0.60 -0.63
C VAL A 44 -7.02 -0.21 -1.15
N VAL A 45 -7.06 -0.41 -2.46
CA VAL A 45 -8.07 -1.20 -3.14
C VAL A 45 -7.39 -2.38 -3.86
N TYR A 46 -7.87 -3.59 -3.60
CA TYR A 46 -7.43 -4.81 -4.27
C TYR A 46 -8.20 -5.03 -5.57
N GLN A 47 -7.70 -5.96 -6.39
CA GLN A 47 -8.29 -6.28 -7.69
C GLN A 47 -9.75 -6.76 -7.63
N ASP A 48 -10.13 -7.43 -6.54
CA ASP A 48 -11.51 -7.90 -6.32
C ASP A 48 -12.44 -6.80 -5.77
N GLY A 49 -11.93 -5.57 -5.63
CA GLY A 49 -12.67 -4.43 -5.10
C GLY A 49 -12.69 -4.36 -3.58
N GLU A 50 -12.09 -5.31 -2.87
CA GLU A 50 -11.94 -5.21 -1.42
C GLU A 50 -10.99 -4.06 -1.06
N THR A 51 -11.25 -3.39 0.07
CA THR A 51 -10.44 -2.28 0.56
C THR A 51 -9.80 -2.61 1.90
N ASP A 52 -8.57 -2.14 2.11
CA ASP A 52 -7.86 -2.26 3.39
C ASP A 52 -7.15 -0.95 3.74
N VAL A 53 -6.81 -0.77 5.01
CA VAL A 53 -6.14 0.41 5.54
C VAL A 53 -4.78 0.01 6.09
N ILE A 54 -3.71 0.56 5.53
CA ILE A 54 -2.34 0.14 5.86
C ILE A 54 -1.51 1.33 6.38
N PRO A 55 -0.78 1.19 7.50
CA PRO A 55 -0.02 2.31 8.07
C PRO A 55 1.09 2.81 7.14
N ILE A 56 1.24 4.14 7.03
CA ILE A 56 2.33 4.75 6.26
C ILE A 56 3.69 4.51 6.93
N ASP A 57 3.70 4.57 8.26
CA ASP A 57 4.93 4.57 9.07
C ASP A 57 5.46 3.16 9.42
N SER A 58 4.98 2.12 8.73
CA SER A 58 5.54 0.77 8.91
C SER A 58 7.01 0.72 8.46
N PRO A 59 7.84 -0.16 9.06
CA PRO A 59 9.22 -0.37 8.64
C PRO A 59 9.34 -0.52 7.12
N ARG A 60 10.29 0.21 6.51
CA ARG A 60 10.42 0.35 5.04
C ARG A 60 10.50 -0.99 4.28
N ASP A 61 10.91 -2.06 4.95
CA ASP A 61 11.09 -3.38 4.35
C ASP A 61 9.78 -4.21 4.26
N LEU A 62 8.70 -3.76 4.90
CA LEU A 62 7.42 -4.48 4.92
C LEU A 62 6.59 -4.26 3.64
N TYR A 63 6.90 -3.25 2.83
CA TYR A 63 6.12 -2.92 1.65
C TYR A 63 6.98 -2.80 0.39
N SER A 64 6.50 -3.39 -0.70
CA SER A 64 6.99 -3.12 -2.04
C SER A 64 6.07 -2.13 -2.74
N PHE A 65 6.62 -1.21 -3.54
CA PHE A 65 5.85 -0.21 -4.28
C PHE A 65 6.13 -0.29 -5.78
N ARG A 66 5.13 0.03 -6.60
CA ARG A 66 5.27 0.19 -8.07
C ARG A 66 4.44 1.38 -8.56
N SER A 67 4.98 2.13 -9.52
CA SER A 67 4.26 3.26 -10.16
C SER A 67 3.45 2.83 -11.38
N GLU A 68 3.79 1.71 -11.99
CA GLU A 68 3.10 1.19 -13.17
C GLU A 68 1.93 0.29 -12.76
N PRO A 69 0.86 0.23 -13.57
CA PRO A 69 -0.20 -0.76 -13.42
C PRO A 69 0.43 -2.14 -13.32
N VAL A 70 0.27 -2.78 -12.17
CA VAL A 70 0.64 -4.18 -12.07
C VAL A 70 -0.34 -4.92 -12.96
N ALA A 71 0.15 -5.76 -13.87
CA ALA A 71 -0.73 -6.66 -14.58
C ALA A 71 -1.48 -7.47 -13.51
N TRP A 72 -2.76 -7.15 -13.33
CA TRP A 72 -3.75 -7.86 -12.53
C TRP A 72 -4.04 -9.27 -13.10
N ARG A 73 -3.09 -9.80 -13.88
CA ARG A 73 -3.26 -10.95 -14.74
C ARG A 73 -2.42 -12.10 -14.21
N CYS A 74 -3.17 -13.00 -13.60
CA CYS A 74 -2.96 -14.44 -13.43
C CYS A 74 -2.07 -14.85 -12.26
#